data_AF-A0A7F8R1U6-F1
#
_entry.id   AF-A0A7F8R1U6-F1
#
_cell.length_a   1.000
_cell.length_b   1.000
_cell.length_c   1.000
_cell.angle_alpha   90.00
_cell.angle_beta   90.00
_cell.angle_gamma   90.00
#
_symmetry.space_group_name_H-M   'P 1'
#
loop_
_entity.id
_entity.type
_entity.pdbx_description
1 polymer ?
#
loop_
_entity_poly.entity_id
_entity_poly.type
_entity_poly.pdbx_seq_one_letter_code
_entity_poly.pdbx_strand_id
1 'polypeptide(L)'
;MRGAPRERSFPRFIPVYLCHQAASADNLRTFDANKTRNDQPGCSDLHLLDMLTPTERKRQGYIHELIVTEENYVNDLQLVTEIFQKPLMECELLTEKEGAMIFVNWKELIMCNIKLLKALRVRKKMSGEKMPVKMIGDILTAQLLHMQPYIRFCSCQLNGAALIQQKTDEAPDFKEFVKRLAMDPRCKGMPLSSFILKPMQRVTRYPLIIKNRYNAFMPQFSQQERERNVMPTTHPQKAIMKPIPKEKK
;
A
#
# COMPACT_ATOMS: atom_id res chain seq x y z
N MET A 1 21.00 11.48 41.29
CA MET A 1 19.71 11.33 40.60
C MET A 1 19.66 12.26 39.38
N ARG A 2 20.06 11.79 38.20
CA ARG A 2 19.76 12.45 36.90
C ARG A 2 19.55 11.31 35.90
N GLY A 3 18.29 11.05 35.56
CA GLY A 3 17.91 10.00 34.62
C GLY A 3 18.27 10.41 33.19
N ALA A 4 18.95 9.52 32.47
CA ALA A 4 19.24 9.67 31.05
C ALA A 4 17.93 9.66 30.23
N PRO A 5 17.84 10.42 29.12
CA PRO A 5 16.68 10.36 28.23
C PRO A 5 16.68 9.00 27.51
N ARG A 6 15.56 8.29 27.59
CA ARG A 6 15.36 7.02 26.86
C ARG A 6 15.51 7.29 25.36
N GLU A 7 16.58 6.76 24.77
CA GLU A 7 16.71 6.63 23.31
C GLU A 7 15.48 5.90 22.78
N ARG A 8 14.61 6.60 22.05
CA ARG A 8 13.53 5.97 21.30
C ARG A 8 14.15 5.32 20.07
N SER A 9 14.65 4.10 20.24
CA SER A 9 15.08 3.24 19.14
C SER A 9 13.91 3.05 18.17
N PHE A 10 13.96 3.70 17.01
CA PHE A 10 13.07 3.39 15.89
C PHE A 10 13.35 1.93 15.51
N PRO A 11 12.36 1.03 15.52
CA PRO A 11 12.63 -0.29 15.01
C PRO A 11 12.76 -0.16 13.48
N ARG A 12 13.63 -0.97 12.88
CA ARG A 12 13.98 -0.89 11.45
C ARG A 12 12.75 -1.22 10.59
N PHE A 13 11.89 -0.22 10.37
CA PHE A 13 10.54 -0.37 9.85
C PHE A 13 10.54 -0.32 8.33
N ILE A 14 10.76 -1.48 7.73
CA ILE A 14 9.83 -2.32 6.96
C ILE A 14 10.56 -3.68 7.01
N PRO A 15 9.91 -4.81 7.34
CA PRO A 15 10.58 -6.11 7.28
C PRO A 15 11.34 -6.20 5.95
N VAL A 16 12.67 -6.28 5.98
CA VAL A 16 13.51 -6.32 4.77
C VAL A 16 13.02 -7.42 3.80
N TYR A 17 12.36 -8.45 4.36
CA TYR A 17 11.57 -9.47 3.69
C TYR A 17 10.51 -8.96 2.69
N LEU A 18 9.72 -7.94 3.04
CA LEU A 18 8.71 -7.36 2.15
C LEU A 18 9.34 -6.66 0.93
N CYS A 19 10.57 -6.16 1.08
CA CYS A 19 11.34 -5.58 -0.02
C CYS A 19 12.07 -6.64 -0.86
N HIS A 20 12.55 -7.73 -0.24
CA HIS A 20 13.22 -8.83 -0.96
C HIS A 20 12.25 -9.67 -1.79
N GLN A 21 11.04 -9.96 -1.30
CA GLN A 21 10.00 -10.63 -2.10
C GLN A 21 9.50 -9.75 -3.25
N ALA A 22 9.54 -8.41 -3.10
CA ALA A 22 9.23 -7.49 -4.18
C ALA A 22 10.30 -7.45 -5.28
N ALA A 23 11.57 -7.71 -4.94
CA ALA A 23 12.67 -7.73 -5.90
C ALA A 23 12.67 -8.98 -6.80
N SER A 24 12.09 -10.09 -6.35
CA SER A 24 11.92 -11.29 -7.20
C SER A 24 10.78 -11.18 -8.23
N ALA A 25 9.99 -10.09 -8.18
CA ALA A 25 8.88 -9.82 -9.11
C ALA A 25 9.24 -8.80 -10.20
N ASP A 26 10.53 -8.62 -10.50
CA ASP A 26 11.04 -7.76 -11.57
C ASP A 26 10.53 -8.13 -12.99
N ASN A 27 9.74 -9.21 -13.13
CA ASN A 27 9.08 -9.62 -14.37
C ASN A 27 7.70 -8.97 -14.64
N LEU A 28 7.21 -8.05 -13.80
CA LEU A 28 5.98 -7.27 -14.10
C LEU A 28 6.25 -5.87 -14.70
N ARG A 29 7.39 -5.70 -15.38
CA ARG A 29 7.69 -4.50 -16.17
C ARG A 29 6.99 -4.54 -17.53
N THR A 30 5.69 -4.30 -17.53
CA THR A 30 4.93 -3.72 -18.65
C THR A 30 3.49 -3.51 -18.20
N PHE A 31 3.23 -2.41 -17.50
CA PHE A 31 1.90 -1.83 -17.52
C PHE A 31 2.03 -0.31 -17.36
N ASP A 32 1.46 0.38 -18.35
CA ASP A 32 1.77 1.74 -18.77
C ASP A 32 1.87 2.80 -17.65
N ALA A 33 3.04 3.42 -17.57
CA ALA A 33 3.31 4.62 -16.79
C ALA A 33 2.94 5.92 -17.54
N ASN A 34 2.10 5.85 -18.58
CA ASN A 34 1.75 6.99 -19.43
C ASN A 34 0.24 7.23 -19.55
N LYS A 35 -0.44 7.56 -18.45
CA LYS A 35 -1.70 8.34 -18.53
C LYS A 35 -2.11 9.02 -17.22
N THR A 36 -1.42 10.10 -16.85
CA THR A 36 -2.02 11.21 -16.08
C THR A 36 -1.16 12.47 -16.24
N ARG A 37 -1.23 13.08 -17.42
CA ARG A 37 -1.02 14.52 -17.61
C ARG A 37 -2.24 15.01 -18.39
N ASN A 38 -3.20 15.57 -17.67
CA ASN A 38 -3.98 16.75 -18.05
C ASN A 38 -5.09 16.96 -17.01
N ASP A 39 -4.98 18.09 -16.32
CA ASP A 39 -6.03 19.04 -15.98
C ASP A 39 -7.42 18.51 -15.63
N GLN A 40 -7.73 18.54 -14.33
CA GLN A 40 -9.07 18.93 -13.89
C GLN A 40 -9.02 19.99 -12.79
N PRO A 41 -9.99 20.95 -12.81
CA PRO A 41 -9.93 22.16 -12.02
C PRO A 41 -10.58 21.93 -10.65
N GLY A 42 -9.78 22.08 -9.60
CA GLY A 42 -10.24 22.09 -8.21
C GLY A 42 -9.44 23.11 -7.41
N CYS A 43 -9.37 24.34 -7.92
CA CYS A 43 -8.83 25.49 -7.20
C CYS A 43 -9.99 26.42 -6.84
N SER A 44 -10.17 26.65 -5.54
CA SER A 44 -10.89 27.74 -4.84
C SER A 44 -11.46 27.14 -3.54
N ASP A 45 -10.69 27.03 -2.46
CA ASP A 45 -10.54 28.13 -1.52
C ASP A 45 -9.11 28.22 -0.98
N LEU A 46 -8.32 29.08 -1.61
CA LEU A 46 -6.85 29.12 -1.52
C LEU A 46 -6.31 30.10 -0.46
N HIS A 47 -7.17 30.79 0.31
CA HIS A 47 -6.75 31.98 1.08
C HIS A 47 -5.76 31.70 2.22
N LEU A 48 -5.70 30.49 2.79
CA LEU A 48 -4.75 30.13 3.85
C LEU A 48 -3.53 29.32 3.32
N LEU A 49 -3.70 28.61 2.20
CA LEU A 49 -2.60 27.92 1.51
C LEU A 49 -1.65 28.91 0.82
N ASP A 50 -2.16 30.10 0.45
CA ASP A 50 -1.36 31.18 -0.13
C ASP A 50 -0.43 31.88 0.85
N MET A 51 -0.68 31.75 2.15
CA MET A 51 0.23 32.21 3.20
C MET A 51 1.32 31.19 3.56
N LEU A 52 1.29 29.98 3.00
CA LEU A 52 2.27 28.94 3.29
C LEU A 52 3.48 29.05 2.35
N THR A 53 4.66 28.73 2.88
CA THR A 53 5.87 28.65 2.06
C THR A 53 5.69 27.62 0.94
N PRO A 54 6.35 27.78 -0.22
CA PRO A 54 6.28 26.81 -1.32
C PRO A 54 6.59 25.37 -0.87
N THR A 55 7.53 25.22 0.06
CA THR A 55 7.88 23.95 0.69
C THR A 55 6.72 23.35 1.49
N GLU A 56 6.02 24.16 2.29
CA GLU A 56 4.89 23.70 3.08
C GLU A 56 3.67 23.37 2.21
N ARG A 57 3.42 24.15 1.16
CA ARG A 57 2.36 23.84 0.17
C ARG A 57 2.62 22.48 -0.50
N LYS A 58 3.86 22.23 -0.92
CA LYS A 58 4.29 20.95 -1.49
C LYS A 58 4.11 19.79 -0.51
N ARG A 59 4.44 20.00 0.77
CA ARG A 59 4.26 19.03 1.86
C ARG A 59 2.79 18.68 2.08
N GLN A 60 1.90 19.67 2.12
CA GLN A 60 0.45 19.44 2.23
C GLN A 60 -0.10 18.69 1.02
N GLY A 61 0.38 19.01 -0.19
CA GLY A 61 0.04 18.26 -1.41
C GLY A 61 0.41 16.78 -1.31
N TYR A 62 1.59 16.47 -0.77
CA TYR A 62 2.02 15.08 -0.55
C TYR A 62 1.20 14.31 0.49
N ILE A 63 0.79 14.98 1.57
CA ILE A 63 -0.09 14.38 2.59
C ILE A 63 -1.47 14.14 1.99
N HIS A 64 -2.01 15.12 1.27
CA HIS A 64 -3.29 14.99 0.60
C HIS A 64 -3.29 13.83 -0.41
N GLU A 65 -2.26 13.75 -1.25
CA GLU A 65 -2.09 12.65 -2.22
C GLU A 65 -2.01 11.29 -1.53
N LEU A 66 -1.31 11.18 -0.39
CA LEU A 66 -1.26 9.95 0.40
C LEU A 66 -2.67 9.53 0.86
N ILE A 67 -3.45 10.46 1.41
CA ILE A 67 -4.81 10.20 1.90
C ILE A 67 -5.73 9.78 0.74
N VAL A 68 -5.75 10.55 -0.34
CA VAL A 68 -6.60 10.27 -1.52
C VAL A 68 -6.25 8.93 -2.15
N THR A 69 -4.96 8.63 -2.30
CA THR A 69 -4.54 7.34 -2.87
C THR A 69 -4.81 6.17 -1.93
N GLU A 70 -4.79 6.37 -0.61
CA GLU A 70 -5.18 5.34 0.37
C GLU A 70 -6.69 5.10 0.35
N GLU A 71 -7.48 6.16 0.24
CA GLU A 71 -8.93 6.09 0.11
C GLU A 71 -9.34 5.32 -1.14
N ASN A 72 -8.77 5.66 -2.29
CA ASN A 72 -8.99 4.93 -3.53
C ASN A 72 -8.57 3.46 -3.41
N TYR A 73 -7.45 3.18 -2.76
CA TYR A 73 -6.97 1.81 -2.58
C TYR A 73 -7.90 0.98 -1.67
N VAL A 74 -8.36 1.53 -0.54
CA VAL A 74 -9.32 0.85 0.34
C VAL A 74 -10.65 0.61 -0.39
N ASN A 75 -11.13 1.60 -1.15
CA ASN A 75 -12.34 1.46 -1.95
C ASN A 75 -12.19 0.34 -3.00
N ASP A 76 -11.05 0.28 -3.70
CA ASP A 76 -10.75 -0.81 -4.63
C ASP A 76 -10.76 -2.18 -3.93
N LEU A 77 -10.19 -2.27 -2.72
CA LEU A 77 -10.20 -3.54 -1.97
C LEU A 77 -11.62 -3.98 -1.59
N GLN A 78 -12.46 -3.04 -1.15
CA GLN A 78 -13.85 -3.32 -0.79
C GLN A 78 -14.68 -3.69 -2.02
N LEU A 79 -14.45 -2.99 -3.14
CA LEU A 79 -15.08 -3.27 -4.42
C LEU A 79 -14.82 -4.72 -4.85
N VAL A 80 -13.61 -5.22 -4.69
CA VAL A 80 -13.28 -6.62 -5.02
C VAL A 80 -14.11 -7.60 -4.20
N THR A 81 -14.30 -7.33 -2.91
CA THR A 81 -15.16 -8.18 -2.07
C THR A 81 -16.61 -8.15 -2.53
N GLU A 82 -17.14 -6.98 -2.87
CA GLU A 82 -18.54 -6.80 -3.25
C GLU A 82 -18.85 -7.37 -4.64
N ILE A 83 -18.02 -7.05 -5.63
CA ILE A 83 -18.28 -7.37 -7.05
C ILE A 83 -17.76 -8.74 -7.44
N PHE A 84 -16.61 -9.16 -6.93
CA PHE A 84 -15.97 -10.39 -7.37
C PHE A 84 -16.11 -11.48 -6.32
N GLN A 85 -15.65 -11.24 -5.09
CA GLN A 85 -15.55 -12.30 -4.09
C GLN A 85 -16.92 -12.88 -3.71
N LYS A 86 -17.91 -12.07 -3.34
CA LYS A 86 -19.23 -12.59 -2.94
C LYS A 86 -19.91 -13.33 -4.10
N PRO A 87 -20.05 -12.76 -5.31
CA PRO A 87 -20.74 -13.45 -6.40
C PRO A 87 -20.01 -14.71 -6.86
N LEU A 88 -18.68 -14.74 -6.82
CA LEU A 88 -17.89 -15.93 -7.18
C LEU A 88 -18.04 -17.08 -6.17
N MET A 89 -18.29 -16.76 -4.90
CA MET A 89 -18.53 -17.78 -3.86
C MET A 89 -19.98 -18.29 -3.90
N GLU A 90 -20.92 -17.51 -4.43
CA GLU A 90 -22.35 -17.84 -4.53
C GLU A 90 -22.71 -18.60 -5.83
N CYS A 91 -21.95 -18.41 -6.92
CA CYS A 91 -22.27 -19.00 -8.22
C CYS A 91 -21.77 -20.44 -8.42
N GLU A 92 -21.08 -21.02 -7.43
CA GLU A 92 -20.50 -22.38 -7.45
C GLU A 92 -19.53 -22.68 -8.62
N LEU A 93 -19.13 -21.67 -9.41
CA LEU A 93 -18.12 -21.79 -10.47
C LEU A 93 -16.70 -21.98 -9.93
N LEU A 94 -16.50 -21.72 -8.63
CA LEU A 94 -15.28 -21.99 -7.90
C LEU A 94 -15.59 -22.84 -6.67
N THR A 95 -14.71 -23.80 -6.40
CA THR A 95 -14.71 -24.49 -5.12
C THR A 95 -14.26 -23.56 -4.00
N GLU A 96 -14.65 -23.86 -2.75
CA GLU A 96 -14.20 -23.07 -1.59
C GLU A 96 -12.67 -22.99 -1.48
N LYS A 97 -11.98 -24.08 -1.85
CA LYS A 97 -10.52 -24.15 -1.89
C LYS A 97 -9.93 -23.20 -2.94
N GLU A 98 -10.52 -23.14 -4.12
CA GLU A 98 -10.09 -22.23 -5.19
C GLU A 98 -10.34 -20.77 -4.82
N GLY A 99 -11.50 -20.47 -4.22
CA GLY A 99 -11.78 -19.14 -3.66
C GLY A 99 -10.77 -18.73 -2.59
N ALA A 100 -10.42 -19.64 -1.68
CA ALA A 100 -9.39 -19.41 -0.67
C ALA A 100 -7.98 -19.22 -1.27
N MET A 101 -7.66 -19.86 -2.39
CA MET A 101 -6.40 -19.67 -3.12
C MET A 101 -6.34 -18.31 -3.82
N ILE A 102 -7.45 -17.82 -4.38
CA ILE A 102 -7.52 -16.54 -5.08
C ILE A 102 -7.48 -15.37 -4.10
N PHE A 103 -8.33 -15.40 -3.08
CA PHE A 103 -8.52 -14.26 -2.17
C PHE A 103 -7.64 -14.36 -0.91
N VAL A 104 -7.11 -15.53 -0.57
CA VAL A 104 -6.19 -15.75 0.55
C VAL A 104 -6.74 -15.11 1.84
N ASN A 105 -6.13 -14.03 2.32
CA ASN A 105 -6.53 -13.27 3.49
C ASN A 105 -6.99 -11.83 3.13
N TRP A 106 -7.72 -11.67 2.02
CA TRP A 106 -8.20 -10.36 1.52
C TRP A 106 -8.91 -9.51 2.57
N LYS A 107 -9.74 -10.14 3.43
CA LYS A 107 -10.44 -9.44 4.52
C LYS A 107 -9.45 -8.80 5.51
N GLU A 108 -8.33 -9.46 5.81
CA GLU A 108 -7.29 -8.90 6.69
C GLU A 108 -6.60 -7.69 6.05
N LEU A 109 -6.38 -7.71 4.73
CA LEU A 109 -5.87 -6.55 4.00
C LEU A 109 -6.84 -5.38 4.11
N ILE A 110 -8.13 -5.58 3.89
CA ILE A 110 -9.13 -4.53 4.07
C ILE A 110 -9.06 -3.97 5.49
N MET A 111 -9.03 -4.83 6.50
CA MET A 111 -9.01 -4.41 7.91
C MET A 111 -7.81 -3.54 8.26
N CYS A 112 -6.58 -3.91 7.85
CA CYS A 112 -5.40 -3.12 8.20
C CYS A 112 -5.37 -1.77 7.46
N ASN A 113 -5.77 -1.72 6.19
CA ASN A 113 -5.80 -0.47 5.43
C ASN A 113 -6.96 0.46 5.87
N ILE A 114 -8.12 -0.08 6.28
CA ILE A 114 -9.17 0.73 6.92
C ILE A 114 -8.66 1.40 8.20
N LYS A 115 -7.87 0.68 9.02
CA LYS A 115 -7.27 1.28 10.24
C LYS A 115 -6.32 2.43 9.89
N LEU A 116 -5.47 2.25 8.89
CA LEU A 116 -4.60 3.31 8.38
C LEU A 116 -5.42 4.51 7.87
N LEU A 117 -6.39 4.29 6.98
CA LEU A 117 -7.22 5.34 6.41
C LEU A 117 -8.00 6.10 7.49
N LYS A 118 -8.57 5.40 8.48
CA LYS A 118 -9.26 6.03 9.62
C LYS A 118 -8.31 6.92 10.41
N ALA A 119 -7.11 6.45 10.73
CA ALA A 119 -6.11 7.25 11.44
C ALA A 119 -5.73 8.52 10.65
N LEU A 120 -5.51 8.39 9.34
CA LEU A 120 -5.21 9.52 8.44
C LEU A 120 -6.37 10.54 8.39
N ARG A 121 -7.61 10.07 8.23
CA ARG A 121 -8.81 10.94 8.22
C ARG A 121 -9.01 11.67 9.55
N VAL A 122 -8.84 10.97 10.67
CA VAL A 122 -8.93 11.58 12.01
C VAL A 122 -7.87 12.67 12.18
N ARG A 123 -6.63 12.45 11.72
CA ARG A 123 -5.58 13.48 11.74
C ARG A 123 -5.91 14.70 10.90
N LYS A 124 -6.46 14.50 9.70
CA LYS A 124 -6.92 15.60 8.84
C LYS A 124 -8.06 16.38 9.50
N LYS A 125 -9.04 15.68 10.10
CA LYS A 125 -10.16 16.30 10.82
C LYS A 125 -9.70 17.10 12.05
N MET A 126 -8.82 16.54 12.87
CA MET A 126 -8.26 17.21 14.05
C MET A 126 -7.44 18.44 13.71
N SER A 127 -6.80 18.46 12.55
CA SER A 127 -6.06 19.65 12.10
C SER A 127 -6.99 20.79 11.75
N GLY A 128 -8.21 20.49 11.29
CA GLY A 128 -9.16 21.42 10.69
C GLY A 128 -9.23 21.20 9.17
N GLU A 129 -10.43 21.29 8.59
CA GLU A 129 -10.69 20.98 7.19
C GLU A 129 -9.79 21.80 6.23
N LYS A 130 -9.59 23.08 6.57
CA LYS A 130 -8.77 24.05 5.82
C LYS A 130 -7.38 24.31 6.42
N MET A 131 -6.95 23.52 7.42
CA MET A 131 -5.68 23.74 8.11
C MET A 131 -4.61 22.72 7.69
N PRO A 132 -3.32 23.12 7.69
CA PRO A 132 -2.21 22.24 7.35
C PRO A 132 -2.01 21.16 8.41
N VAL A 133 -1.85 19.91 7.96
CA VAL A 133 -1.59 18.76 8.84
C VAL A 133 -0.14 18.84 9.29
N LYS A 134 0.11 19.08 10.59
CA LYS A 134 1.48 19.28 11.11
C LYS A 134 2.32 18.00 11.10
N MET A 135 1.78 16.87 11.56
CA MET A 135 2.48 15.59 11.61
C MET A 135 1.63 14.47 11.03
N ILE A 136 2.27 13.57 10.27
CA ILE A 136 1.64 12.37 9.69
C ILE A 136 2.50 11.12 9.88
N GLY A 137 3.82 11.29 10.04
CA GLY A 137 4.75 10.18 10.06
C GLY A 137 4.58 9.26 11.27
N ASP A 138 4.10 9.77 12.41
CA ASP A 138 3.75 8.95 13.58
C ASP A 138 2.65 7.92 13.27
N ILE A 139 1.64 8.31 12.47
CA ILE A 139 0.59 7.40 12.01
C ILE A 139 1.19 6.35 11.09
N LEU A 140 2.01 6.76 10.12
CA LEU A 140 2.66 5.83 9.20
C LEU A 140 3.52 4.81 9.94
N THR A 141 4.34 5.26 10.89
CA THR A 141 5.15 4.38 11.72
C THR A 141 4.28 3.39 12.50
N ALA A 142 3.25 3.85 13.20
CA ALA A 142 2.39 2.98 13.99
C ALA A 142 1.61 1.97 13.12
N GLN A 143 1.07 2.41 11.98
CA GLN A 143 0.17 1.58 11.16
C GLN A 143 0.92 0.60 10.25
N LEU A 144 2.12 0.95 9.76
CA LEU A 144 2.88 0.06 8.88
C LEU A 144 3.37 -1.22 9.57
N LEU A 145 3.50 -1.20 10.91
CA LEU A 145 3.74 -2.39 11.72
C LEU A 145 2.67 -3.47 11.53
N HIS A 146 1.42 -3.04 11.35
CA HIS A 146 0.26 -3.90 11.26
C HIS A 146 -0.01 -4.40 9.84
N MET A 147 0.91 -4.17 8.90
CA MET A 147 0.82 -4.64 7.51
C MET A 147 1.32 -6.07 7.31
N GLN A 148 1.54 -6.85 8.37
CA GLN A 148 1.91 -8.28 8.30
C GLN A 148 1.00 -9.13 7.40
N PRO A 149 -0.34 -8.90 7.31
CA PRO A 149 -1.20 -9.65 6.41
C PRO A 149 -0.77 -9.64 4.94
N TYR A 150 -0.05 -8.59 4.49
CA TYR A 150 0.49 -8.53 3.13
C TYR A 150 1.53 -9.61 2.84
N ILE A 151 2.30 -10.05 3.84
CA ILE A 151 3.31 -11.10 3.66
C ILE A 151 2.63 -12.40 3.20
N ARG A 152 1.55 -12.78 3.89
CA ARG A 152 0.76 -13.96 3.55
C ARG A 152 0.10 -13.81 2.19
N PHE A 153 -0.54 -12.68 1.93
CA PHE A 153 -1.21 -12.44 0.65
C PHE A 153 -0.23 -12.49 -0.52
N CYS A 154 0.82 -11.68 -0.48
CA CYS A 154 1.78 -11.55 -1.58
C CYS A 154 2.59 -12.82 -1.83
N SER A 155 2.77 -13.68 -0.82
CA SER A 155 3.41 -14.99 -1.01
C SER A 155 2.56 -15.96 -1.82
N CYS A 156 1.24 -15.80 -1.82
CA CYS A 156 0.31 -16.70 -2.51
C CYS A 156 -0.38 -16.07 -3.73
N GLN A 157 -0.35 -14.75 -3.88
CA GLN A 157 -1.12 -14.02 -4.90
C GLN A 157 -0.84 -14.49 -6.33
N LEU A 158 0.40 -14.90 -6.63
CA LEU A 158 0.77 -15.35 -7.98
C LEU A 158 0.08 -16.67 -8.32
N ASN A 159 -0.08 -17.55 -7.34
CA ASN A 159 -0.82 -18.80 -7.52
C ASN A 159 -2.31 -18.51 -7.73
N GLY A 160 -2.87 -17.54 -6.99
CA GLY A 160 -4.25 -17.07 -7.19
C GLY A 160 -4.48 -16.47 -8.58
N ALA A 161 -3.54 -15.64 -9.05
CA ALA A 161 -3.59 -15.05 -10.39
C ALA A 161 -3.48 -16.12 -11.50
N ALA A 162 -2.57 -17.09 -11.33
CA ALA A 162 -2.44 -18.22 -12.25
C ALA A 162 -3.71 -19.08 -12.29
N LEU A 163 -4.35 -19.32 -11.14
CA LEU A 163 -5.61 -20.05 -11.06
C LEU A 163 -6.77 -19.30 -11.75
N ILE A 164 -6.86 -17.98 -11.58
CA ILE A 164 -7.84 -17.16 -12.32
C ILE A 164 -7.60 -17.32 -13.83
N GLN A 165 -6.35 -17.24 -14.27
CA GLN A 165 -6.01 -17.38 -15.69
C GLN A 165 -6.40 -18.75 -16.21
N GLN A 166 -5.99 -19.82 -15.52
CA GLN A 166 -6.34 -21.20 -15.86
C GLN A 166 -7.85 -21.39 -15.98
N LYS A 167 -8.63 -20.94 -14.98
CA LYS A 167 -10.10 -21.03 -15.02
C LYS A 167 -10.72 -20.22 -16.15
N THR A 168 -10.12 -19.07 -16.49
CA THR A 168 -10.58 -18.24 -17.61
C THR A 168 -10.35 -18.94 -18.96
N ASP A 169 -9.31 -19.76 -19.08
CA ASP A 169 -8.97 -20.47 -20.32
C ASP A 169 -9.73 -21.80 -20.44
N GLU A 170 -9.90 -22.53 -19.34
CA GLU A 170 -10.52 -23.86 -19.33
C GLU A 170 -12.05 -23.85 -19.18
N ALA A 171 -12.63 -22.85 -18.50
CA ALA A 171 -14.05 -22.79 -18.19
C ALA A 171 -14.72 -21.54 -18.80
N PRO A 172 -15.40 -21.68 -19.95
CA PRO A 172 -16.08 -20.56 -20.63
C PRO A 172 -17.10 -19.84 -19.73
N ASP A 173 -17.82 -20.59 -18.89
CA ASP A 173 -18.81 -20.03 -17.95
C ASP A 173 -18.15 -19.14 -16.89
N PHE A 174 -16.99 -19.54 -16.37
CA PHE A 174 -16.20 -18.73 -15.44
C PHE A 174 -15.71 -17.44 -16.12
N LYS A 175 -15.17 -17.56 -17.34
CA LYS A 175 -14.71 -16.41 -18.12
C LYS A 175 -15.82 -15.39 -18.36
N GLU A 176 -16.99 -15.83 -18.83
CA GLU A 176 -18.11 -14.94 -19.10
C GLU A 176 -18.66 -14.33 -17.80
N PHE A 177 -18.73 -15.13 -16.73
CA PHE A 177 -19.16 -14.64 -15.42
C PHE A 177 -18.24 -13.54 -14.88
N VAL A 178 -16.94 -13.77 -14.82
CA VAL A 178 -15.96 -12.78 -14.33
C VAL A 178 -15.93 -11.53 -15.23
N LYS A 179 -16.05 -11.71 -16.55
CA LYS A 179 -16.15 -10.60 -17.50
C LYS A 179 -17.40 -9.75 -17.24
N ARG A 180 -18.55 -10.37 -17.02
CA ARG A 180 -19.81 -9.69 -16.68
C ARG A 180 -19.68 -8.91 -15.36
N LEU A 181 -19.04 -9.49 -14.35
CA LEU A 181 -18.78 -8.78 -13.09
C LEU A 181 -17.87 -7.55 -13.30
N ALA A 182 -16.86 -7.67 -14.16
CA ALA A 182 -15.96 -6.56 -14.50
C ALA A 182 -16.63 -5.44 -15.32
N MET A 183 -17.85 -5.65 -15.85
CA MET A 183 -18.64 -4.60 -16.51
C MET A 183 -19.30 -3.63 -15.53
N ASP A 184 -19.25 -3.87 -14.20
CA ASP A 184 -19.70 -2.88 -13.22
C ASP A 184 -18.96 -1.54 -13.46
N PRO A 185 -19.66 -0.41 -13.58
CA PRO A 185 -19.04 0.90 -13.83
C PRO A 185 -17.93 1.27 -12.84
N ARG A 186 -18.02 0.80 -11.59
CA ARG A 186 -17.03 1.02 -10.53
C ARG A 186 -15.71 0.31 -10.81
N CYS A 187 -15.73 -0.79 -11.57
CA CYS A 187 -14.53 -1.52 -12.00
C CYS A 187 -13.75 -0.77 -13.09
N LYS A 188 -14.36 0.20 -13.79
CA LYS A 188 -13.73 0.99 -14.86
C LYS A 188 -13.07 0.12 -15.95
N GLY A 189 -13.68 -1.03 -16.24
CA GLY A 189 -13.17 -2.01 -17.21
C GLY A 189 -11.93 -2.80 -16.74
N MET A 190 -11.53 -2.69 -15.47
CA MET A 190 -10.41 -3.43 -14.93
C MET A 190 -10.84 -4.87 -14.57
N PRO A 191 -10.14 -5.91 -15.05
CA PRO A 191 -10.45 -7.29 -14.73
C PRO A 191 -10.00 -7.66 -13.31
N LEU A 192 -10.57 -8.74 -12.75
CA LEU A 192 -10.22 -9.26 -11.42
C LEU A 192 -8.71 -9.50 -11.26
N SER A 193 -8.05 -10.06 -12.28
CA SER A 193 -6.61 -10.32 -12.26
C SER A 193 -5.78 -9.06 -11.98
N SER A 194 -6.18 -7.91 -12.52
CA SER A 194 -5.51 -6.63 -12.24
C SER A 194 -5.76 -6.12 -10.82
N PHE A 195 -6.97 -6.34 -10.27
CA PHE A 195 -7.27 -5.96 -8.88
C PHE A 195 -6.45 -6.78 -7.88
N ILE A 196 -6.25 -8.08 -8.12
CA ILE A 196 -5.48 -8.98 -7.26
C ILE A 196 -3.99 -8.56 -7.15
N LEU A 197 -3.47 -7.79 -8.12
CA LEU A 197 -2.10 -7.27 -8.08
C LEU A 197 -1.95 -5.99 -7.24
N LYS A 198 -3.04 -5.27 -6.96
CA LYS A 198 -3.00 -3.97 -6.26
C LYS A 198 -2.34 -4.04 -4.87
N PRO A 199 -2.54 -5.08 -4.03
CA PRO A 199 -1.86 -5.16 -2.73
C PRO A 199 -0.34 -5.14 -2.83
N MET A 200 0.25 -5.90 -3.76
CA MET A 200 1.69 -5.87 -3.99
C MET A 200 2.17 -4.50 -4.49
N GLN A 201 1.40 -3.89 -5.41
CA GLN A 201 1.70 -2.55 -5.90
C GLN A 201 1.63 -1.49 -4.79
N ARG A 202 0.69 -1.62 -3.84
CA ARG A 202 0.56 -0.67 -2.73
C ARG A 202 1.69 -0.82 -1.72
N VAL A 203 2.00 -2.05 -1.31
CA VAL A 203 3.00 -2.28 -0.24
C VAL A 203 4.41 -1.85 -0.67
N THR A 204 4.72 -1.97 -1.96
CA THR A 204 5.99 -1.51 -2.56
C THR A 204 6.06 0.01 -2.73
N ARG A 205 4.92 0.70 -2.84
CA ARG A 205 4.88 2.16 -2.92
C ARG A 205 5.13 2.87 -1.59
N TYR A 206 4.74 2.29 -0.45
CA TYR A 206 4.96 2.92 0.86
C TYR A 206 6.43 3.36 1.10
N PRO A 207 7.45 2.49 0.93
CA PRO A 207 8.84 2.91 1.09
C PRO A 207 9.25 4.05 0.14
N LEU A 208 8.77 4.06 -1.11
CA LEU A 208 9.08 5.11 -2.08
C LEU A 208 8.45 6.45 -1.70
N ILE A 209 7.19 6.43 -1.29
CA ILE A 209 6.46 7.62 -0.83
C ILE A 209 7.15 8.18 0.42
N ILE A 210 7.48 7.32 1.39
CA ILE A 210 8.14 7.72 2.63
C ILE A 210 9.53 8.26 2.33
N LYS A 211 10.35 7.60 1.51
CA LYS A 211 11.71 8.05 1.18
C LYS A 211 11.70 9.40 0.46
N ASN A 212 10.89 9.52 -0.59
CA ASN A 212 10.87 10.72 -1.43
C ASN A 212 10.26 11.93 -0.70
N ARG A 213 9.40 11.68 0.29
CA ARG A 213 8.65 12.70 1.02
C ARG A 213 9.01 12.71 2.50
N TYR A 214 10.13 12.10 2.87
CA TYR A 214 10.53 11.88 4.26
C TYR A 214 10.66 13.22 5.00
N ASN A 215 11.34 14.17 4.37
CA ASN A 215 11.51 15.54 4.87
C ASN A 215 10.16 16.26 5.07
N ALA A 216 9.15 15.90 4.29
CA ALA A 216 7.79 16.43 4.35
C ALA A 216 6.93 15.75 5.44
N PHE A 217 7.11 14.46 5.70
CA PHE A 217 6.31 13.74 6.70
C PHE A 217 6.87 13.78 8.12
N MET A 218 8.17 14.07 8.24
CA MET A 218 8.95 14.01 9.47
C MET A 218 9.79 15.28 9.68
N PRO A 219 9.17 16.48 9.78
CA PRO A 219 9.91 17.73 9.93
C PRO A 219 10.67 17.84 11.25
N GLN A 220 10.26 17.10 12.29
CA GLN A 220 10.85 17.14 13.64
C GLN A 220 12.19 16.41 13.80
N PHE A 221 12.64 15.63 12.81
CA PHE A 221 13.91 14.91 12.88
C PHE A 221 15.03 15.70 12.20
N SER A 222 16.21 15.74 12.82
CA SER A 222 17.40 16.39 12.25
C SER A 222 17.90 15.66 11.00
N GLN A 223 18.55 16.36 10.06
CA GLN A 223 19.04 15.76 8.81
C GLN A 223 19.88 14.48 9.01
N GLN A 224 20.66 14.41 10.09
CA GLN A 224 21.44 13.22 10.47
C GLN A 224 20.61 12.06 11.04
N GLU A 225 19.53 12.33 11.79
CA GLU A 225 18.58 11.29 12.21
C GLU A 225 17.76 10.81 11.00
N ARG A 226 17.55 11.69 10.04
CA ARG A 226 16.81 11.42 8.81
C ARG A 226 17.58 10.48 7.87
N GLU A 227 18.86 10.71 7.68
CA GLU A 227 19.74 9.85 6.87
C GLU A 227 20.02 8.48 7.51
N ARG A 228 19.99 8.38 8.85
CA ARG A 228 20.12 7.09 9.57
C ARG A 228 18.85 6.23 9.51
N ASN A 229 17.67 6.85 9.38
CA ASN A 229 16.38 6.16 9.37
C ASN A 229 15.80 5.93 7.97
N VAL A 230 16.32 6.59 6.94
CA VAL A 230 16.06 6.25 5.53
C VAL A 230 16.92 5.05 5.17
N MET A 231 16.29 3.92 4.81
CA MET A 231 16.95 2.70 4.36
C MET A 231 18.10 2.99 3.38
N PRO A 232 19.33 2.46 3.60
CA PRO A 232 20.39 2.58 2.61
C PRO A 232 19.98 1.79 1.35
N THR A 233 19.94 2.48 0.20
CA THR A 233 19.64 1.87 -1.11
C THR A 233 20.79 1.07 -1.71
N THR A 234 21.66 0.48 -0.89
CA THR A 234 22.75 -0.35 -1.39
C THR A 234 22.31 -1.81 -1.46
N HIS A 235 21.84 -2.20 -2.65
CA HIS A 235 21.70 -3.54 -3.21
C HIS A 235 20.98 -4.64 -2.39
N PRO A 236 19.87 -5.21 -2.91
CA PRO A 236 19.22 -6.39 -2.34
C PRO A 236 20.06 -7.68 -2.34
N GLN A 237 21.27 -7.69 -2.91
CA GLN A 237 22.00 -8.93 -3.22
C GLN A 237 23.22 -9.23 -2.33
N LYS A 238 23.61 -8.39 -1.37
CA LYS A 238 24.83 -8.63 -0.55
C LYS A 238 24.58 -8.99 0.92
N ALA A 239 23.33 -9.16 1.35
CA ALA A 239 23.03 -9.57 2.74
C ALA A 239 22.87 -11.10 2.92
N ILE A 240 22.96 -11.89 1.84
CA ILE A 240 22.99 -13.36 1.91
C ILE A 240 24.46 -13.82 1.91
N MET A 241 25.20 -13.52 2.97
CA MET A 241 26.29 -14.38 3.48
C MET A 241 26.89 -13.71 4.71
N LYS A 242 26.33 -14.00 5.90
CA LYS A 242 27.16 -14.08 7.10
C LYS A 242 26.81 -15.40 7.78
N PRO A 243 27.77 -16.32 7.94
CA PRO A 243 27.51 -17.60 8.57
C PRO A 243 27.03 -17.36 10.01
N ILE A 244 25.98 -18.09 10.39
CA ILE A 244 25.47 -18.19 11.75
C ILE A 244 26.67 -18.61 12.64
N PRO A 245 26.99 -17.86 13.72
CA PRO A 245 28.01 -18.31 14.65
C PRO A 245 27.55 -19.64 15.22
N LYS A 246 28.32 -20.71 14.96
CA LYS A 246 28.12 -21.98 15.65
C LYS A 246 28.31 -21.71 17.14
N GLU A 247 27.25 -21.84 17.93
CA GLU A 247 27.35 -22.02 19.38
C GLU A 247 28.31 -23.20 19.61
N LYS A 248 29.49 -22.89 20.17
CA LYS A 248 30.32 -23.91 20.80
C LYS A 248 29.84 -24.04 22.24
N LYS A 249 29.55 -25.29 22.60
CA LYS A 249 29.35 -25.78 23.97
C LYS A 249 30.36 -25.22 24.95
#